data_AF-A0A1I0H9Z0-F1
#
_entry.id   AF-A0A1I0H9Z0-F1
#
_cell.length_a   1.000
_cell.length_b   1.000
_cell.length_c   1.000
_cell.angle_alpha   90.00
_cell.angle_beta   90.00
_cell.angle_gamma   90.00
#
_symmetry.space_group_name_H-M   'P 1'
#
loop_
_entity.id
_entity.type
_entity.pdbx_description
1 polymer ?
#
loop_
_entity_poly.entity_id
_entity_poly.type
_entity_poly.pdbx_seq_one_letter_code
_entity_poly.pdbx_strand_id
1 'polypeptide(L)'
;MGVYSRVQKKFADAYPLLMHQREGGSFDRFGLEVGPGWYPLVYELFGLVDDMQRVTGKAASISQVKEKFGTLRIYCNLPCESIEQDILETVFEDMSSHTCDFCGSPGRLSDKAGWWATRCDKHRGISDFDEAERLRTKSAEEFLKYERQGVITEGLIYADAKRSEKGQGFACLVLYALPERIDDLYDGLMEKLTVTEYVDRPVDELAKIVEDLKKQGKRIAAVGDGSEDSRKAVGSKW
;
A
#
# COMPACT_ATOMS: atom_id res chain seq x y z
N MET A 1 8.98 -21.08 21.08
CA MET A 1 9.01 -19.88 20.22
C MET A 1 7.56 -19.48 19.96
N GLY A 2 7.14 -18.27 20.34
CA GLY A 2 5.76 -17.80 20.13
C GLY A 2 5.42 -17.60 18.65
N VAL A 3 4.14 -17.43 18.30
CA VAL A 3 3.71 -17.30 16.89
C VAL A 3 4.42 -16.14 16.19
N TYR A 4 4.51 -14.97 16.82
CA TYR A 4 5.12 -13.78 16.20
C TYR A 4 6.63 -13.91 15.98
N SER A 5 7.36 -14.66 16.82
CA SER A 5 8.78 -14.94 16.56
C SER A 5 8.96 -15.90 15.38
N ARG A 6 8.03 -16.83 15.17
CA ARG A 6 8.01 -17.67 13.96
C ARG A 6 7.66 -16.85 12.71
N VAL A 7 6.76 -15.88 12.83
CA VAL A 7 6.43 -14.94 11.74
C VAL A 7 7.65 -14.12 11.36
N GLN A 8 8.32 -13.50 12.33
CA GLN A 8 9.57 -12.77 12.11
C GLN A 8 10.63 -13.66 11.43
N LYS A 9 10.79 -14.90 11.91
CA LYS A 9 11.70 -15.87 11.28
C LYS A 9 11.33 -16.14 9.82
N LYS A 10 10.04 -16.34 9.49
CA LYS A 10 9.58 -16.57 8.11
C LYS A 10 9.94 -15.39 7.20
N PHE A 11 9.73 -14.16 7.66
CA PHE A 11 10.16 -12.97 6.92
C PHE A 11 11.69 -12.94 6.77
N ALA A 12 12.45 -13.22 7.83
CA ALA A 12 13.91 -13.18 7.81
C ALA A 12 14.53 -14.25 6.91
N ASP A 13 13.93 -15.45 6.88
CA ASP A 13 14.36 -16.54 5.99
C ASP A 13 14.07 -16.20 4.52
N ALA A 14 12.92 -15.59 4.23
CA ALA A 14 12.50 -15.25 2.86
C ALA A 14 13.19 -14.00 2.31
N TYR A 15 13.34 -12.97 3.14
CA TYR A 15 13.82 -11.64 2.76
C TYR A 15 14.92 -11.16 3.71
N PRO A 16 16.07 -11.86 3.76
CA PRO A 16 17.11 -11.58 4.74
C PRO A 16 17.67 -10.16 4.64
N LEU A 17 17.79 -9.59 3.45
CA LEU A 17 18.30 -8.23 3.26
C LEU A 17 17.33 -7.16 3.78
N LEU A 18 16.02 -7.39 3.63
CA LEU A 18 14.99 -6.47 4.12
C LEU A 18 14.78 -6.61 5.63
N MET A 19 15.03 -7.79 6.19
CA MET A 19 14.88 -8.05 7.62
C MET A 19 16.11 -7.72 8.45
N HIS A 20 17.30 -7.72 7.87
CA HIS A 20 18.55 -7.35 8.54
C HIS A 20 19.03 -5.98 8.04
N GLN A 21 18.27 -4.95 8.44
CA GLN A 21 18.62 -3.55 8.22
C GLN A 21 19.71 -3.13 9.21
N ARG A 22 20.23 -1.91 9.05
CA ARG A 22 21.30 -1.36 9.91
C ARG A 22 20.97 -1.51 11.40
N GLU A 23 21.89 -2.14 12.15
CA GLU A 23 21.77 -2.34 13.60
C GLU A 23 21.42 -1.05 14.34
N GLY A 24 20.49 -1.14 15.29
CA GLY A 24 20.03 0.00 16.09
C GLY A 24 19.14 0.99 15.33
N GLY A 25 18.83 0.73 14.05
CA GLY A 25 17.87 1.47 13.25
C GLY A 25 16.42 1.30 13.72
N SER A 26 15.49 2.09 13.15
CA SER A 26 14.07 2.07 13.56
C SER A 26 13.44 0.69 13.31
N PHE A 27 13.68 0.08 12.16
CA PHE A 27 13.11 -1.23 11.83
C PHE A 27 13.63 -2.36 12.75
N ASP A 28 14.89 -2.31 13.16
CA ASP A 28 15.48 -3.25 14.12
C ASP A 28 14.80 -3.18 15.51
N ARG A 29 14.33 -1.98 15.91
CA ARG A 29 13.65 -1.78 17.20
C ARG A 29 12.18 -2.18 17.18
N PHE A 30 11.48 -1.85 16.10
CA PHE A 30 10.01 -1.94 16.05
C PHE A 30 9.50 -3.13 15.22
N GLY A 31 10.27 -3.57 14.23
CA GLY A 31 9.90 -4.65 13.32
C GLY A 31 8.61 -4.34 12.55
N LEU A 32 7.68 -5.30 12.57
CA LEU A 32 6.39 -5.23 11.89
C LEU A 32 5.29 -4.82 12.88
N GLU A 33 4.95 -3.53 12.91
CA GLU A 33 3.91 -2.96 13.78
C GLU A 33 2.53 -2.98 13.11
N VAL A 34 2.15 -4.15 12.59
CA VAL A 34 0.90 -4.35 11.84
C VAL A 34 0.18 -5.61 12.30
N GLY A 35 -1.14 -5.62 12.09
CA GLY A 35 -1.96 -6.78 12.39
C GLY A 35 -1.71 -7.95 11.43
N PRO A 36 -1.91 -9.20 11.88
CA PRO A 36 -1.59 -10.40 11.10
C PRO A 36 -2.39 -10.55 9.82
N GLY A 37 -3.56 -9.91 9.73
CA GLY A 37 -4.33 -9.86 8.49
C GLY A 37 -3.64 -9.11 7.36
N TRP A 38 -2.63 -8.29 7.66
CA TRP A 38 -1.82 -7.58 6.66
C TRP A 38 -0.46 -8.22 6.41
N TYR A 39 -0.09 -9.29 7.12
CA TYR A 39 1.18 -9.98 6.85
C TYR A 39 1.29 -10.47 5.40
N PRO A 40 0.25 -11.01 4.75
CA PRO A 40 0.30 -11.32 3.32
C PRO A 40 0.67 -10.11 2.46
N LEU A 41 0.06 -8.94 2.70
CA LEU A 41 0.37 -7.71 1.94
C LEU A 41 1.83 -7.30 2.11
N VAL A 42 2.33 -7.26 3.36
CA VAL A 42 3.74 -6.91 3.63
C VAL A 42 4.68 -7.96 2.99
N TYR A 43 4.29 -9.23 3.03
CA TYR A 43 5.08 -10.33 2.47
C TYR A 43 5.16 -10.27 0.94
N GLU A 44 4.08 -9.90 0.25
CA GLU A 44 4.12 -9.65 -1.20
C GLU A 44 4.97 -8.43 -1.53
N LEU A 45 4.80 -7.30 -0.83
CA LEU A 45 5.62 -6.11 -1.08
C LEU A 45 7.11 -6.41 -0.91
N PHE A 46 7.48 -7.13 0.15
CA PHE A 46 8.89 -7.50 0.36
C PHE A 46 9.41 -8.39 -0.78
N GLY A 47 8.56 -9.23 -1.36
CA GLY A 47 8.87 -9.99 -2.56
C GLY A 47 9.14 -9.10 -3.77
N LEU A 48 8.27 -8.13 -4.03
CA LEU A 48 8.44 -7.16 -5.12
C LEU A 48 9.70 -6.31 -4.93
N VAL A 49 9.97 -5.85 -3.70
CA VAL A 49 11.19 -5.11 -3.38
C VAL A 49 12.44 -5.98 -3.54
N ASP A 50 12.39 -7.27 -3.15
CA ASP A 50 13.50 -8.19 -3.38
C ASP A 50 13.79 -8.39 -4.87
N ASP A 51 12.74 -8.49 -5.70
CA ASP A 51 12.87 -8.55 -7.16
C ASP A 51 13.58 -7.28 -7.69
N MET A 52 13.18 -6.09 -7.24
CA MET A 52 13.84 -4.82 -7.60
C MET A 52 15.32 -4.77 -7.18
N GLN A 53 15.65 -5.24 -5.98
CA GLN A 53 17.05 -5.29 -5.52
C GLN A 53 17.90 -6.22 -6.41
N ARG A 54 17.34 -7.37 -6.83
CA ARG A 54 18.03 -8.32 -7.71
C ARG A 54 18.30 -7.75 -9.09
N VAL A 55 17.33 -7.03 -9.66
CA VAL A 55 17.44 -6.41 -10.99
C VAL A 55 18.44 -5.25 -10.97
N THR A 56 18.33 -4.38 -9.96
CA THR A 56 19.12 -3.14 -9.90
C THR A 56 20.51 -3.33 -9.30
N GLY A 57 20.74 -4.42 -8.56
CA GLY A 57 21.95 -4.65 -7.77
C GLY A 57 22.12 -3.69 -6.59
N LYS A 58 21.08 -2.90 -6.27
CA LYS A 58 21.09 -1.90 -5.20
C LYS A 58 20.23 -2.36 -4.03
N ALA A 59 20.71 -2.16 -2.81
CA ALA A 59 19.97 -2.49 -1.61
C ALA A 59 18.85 -1.47 -1.34
N ALA A 60 17.67 -1.97 -1.03
CA ALA A 60 16.61 -1.18 -0.43
C ALA A 60 16.86 -1.03 1.08
N SER A 61 16.29 0.01 1.68
CA SER A 61 16.21 0.10 3.14
C SER A 61 14.80 0.33 3.63
N ILE A 62 14.46 -0.31 4.74
CA ILE A 62 13.16 -0.18 5.41
C ILE A 62 13.41 0.46 6.77
N SER A 63 12.73 1.57 7.03
CA SER A 63 12.82 2.28 8.31
C SER A 63 11.66 1.95 9.24
N GLN A 64 10.46 1.71 8.70
CA GLN A 64 9.30 1.31 9.52
C GLN A 64 8.25 0.61 8.65
N VAL A 65 7.56 -0.38 9.25
CA VAL A 65 6.32 -0.96 8.73
C VAL A 65 5.30 -0.88 9.87
N LYS A 66 4.25 -0.08 9.69
CA LYS A 66 3.29 0.19 10.77
C LYS A 66 1.87 0.38 10.28
N GLU A 67 0.92 0.24 11.20
CA GLU A 67 -0.41 0.80 11.06
C GLU A 67 -0.39 2.31 11.39
N LYS A 68 -1.07 3.10 10.57
CA LYS A 68 -1.37 4.52 10.83
C LYS A 68 -2.77 4.85 10.28
N PHE A 69 -3.65 5.37 11.14
CA PHE A 69 -5.03 5.73 10.80
C PHE A 69 -5.81 4.61 10.11
N GLY A 70 -5.68 3.38 10.61
CA GLY A 70 -6.34 2.19 10.11
C GLY A 70 -5.80 1.65 8.79
N THR A 71 -4.64 2.12 8.34
CA THR A 71 -4.00 1.73 7.07
C THR A 71 -2.50 1.46 7.24
N LEU A 72 -1.92 0.72 6.31
CA LEU A 72 -0.50 0.36 6.28
C LEU A 72 0.35 1.58 5.88
N ARG A 73 1.47 1.78 6.56
CA ARG A 73 2.56 2.68 6.14
C ARG A 73 3.85 1.89 6.10
N ILE A 74 4.58 2.07 5.01
CA ILE A 74 5.90 1.49 4.81
C ILE A 74 6.81 2.64 4.43
N TYR A 75 7.78 2.92 5.29
CA TYR A 75 8.76 3.96 5.05
C TYR A 75 10.04 3.30 4.58
N CYS A 76 10.31 3.41 3.30
CA CYS A 76 11.44 2.77 2.66
C CYS A 76 12.23 3.72 1.77
N ASN A 77 13.43 3.30 1.40
CA ASN A 77 14.20 3.88 0.31
C ASN A 77 14.42 2.75 -0.69
N LEU A 78 13.66 2.77 -1.78
CA LEU A 78 13.69 1.74 -2.80
C LEU A 78 14.72 2.07 -3.88
N PRO A 79 15.32 1.07 -4.54
CA PRO A 79 16.29 1.31 -5.61
C PRO A 79 15.62 1.70 -6.94
N CYS A 80 14.63 2.59 -6.91
CA CYS A 80 13.83 3.01 -8.06
C CYS A 80 13.67 4.54 -8.13
N GLU A 81 13.00 5.00 -9.19
CA GLU A 81 12.57 6.38 -9.30
C GLU A 81 11.49 6.70 -8.25
N SER A 82 11.39 7.98 -7.87
CA SER A 82 10.47 8.42 -6.81
C SER A 82 9.02 8.07 -7.12
N ILE A 83 8.61 8.19 -8.39
CA ILE A 83 7.24 7.88 -8.83
C ILE A 83 6.89 6.40 -8.65
N GLU A 84 7.84 5.49 -8.91
CA GLU A 84 7.65 4.05 -8.71
C GLU A 84 7.49 3.73 -7.22
N GLN A 85 8.29 4.36 -6.37
CA GLN A 85 8.15 4.25 -4.92
C GLN A 85 6.79 4.81 -4.45
N ASP A 86 6.39 5.99 -4.91
CA ASP A 86 5.11 6.61 -4.55
C ASP A 86 3.92 5.72 -4.96
N ILE A 87 3.98 5.11 -6.15
CA ILE A 87 2.97 4.15 -6.62
C ILE A 87 2.88 2.96 -5.66
N LEU A 88 4.01 2.30 -5.35
CA LEU A 88 4.01 1.13 -4.47
C LEU A 88 3.50 1.47 -3.06
N GLU A 89 4.00 2.54 -2.45
CA GLU A 89 3.56 2.95 -1.10
C GLU A 89 2.06 3.26 -1.09
N THR A 90 1.56 3.99 -2.09
CA THR A 90 0.15 4.38 -2.18
C THR A 90 -0.76 3.19 -2.48
N VAL A 91 -0.35 2.27 -3.35
CA VAL A 91 -1.12 1.07 -3.70
C VAL A 91 -1.26 0.15 -2.50
N PHE A 92 -0.18 -0.10 -1.75
CA PHE A 92 -0.23 -0.96 -0.57
C PHE A 92 -0.97 -0.31 0.60
N GLU A 93 -0.89 1.01 0.75
CA GLU A 93 -1.74 1.78 1.66
C GLU A 93 -3.23 1.58 1.30
N ASP A 94 -3.61 1.81 0.05
CA ASP A 94 -4.98 1.66 -0.45
C ASP A 94 -5.48 0.22 -0.25
N MET A 95 -4.69 -0.79 -0.61
CA MET A 95 -5.04 -2.20 -0.39
C MET A 95 -5.30 -2.52 1.08
N SER A 96 -4.48 -1.99 1.99
CA SER A 96 -4.67 -2.21 3.42
C SER A 96 -5.96 -1.59 3.95
N SER A 97 -6.42 -0.47 3.36
CA SER A 97 -7.68 0.20 3.70
C SER A 97 -8.95 -0.61 3.33
N HIS A 98 -8.75 -1.68 2.56
CA HIS A 98 -9.76 -2.64 2.13
C HIS A 98 -9.53 -4.06 2.67
N THR A 99 -8.51 -4.25 3.50
CA THR A 99 -8.11 -5.56 4.02
C THR A 99 -8.23 -5.57 5.54
N CYS A 100 -8.88 -6.56 6.13
CA CYS A 100 -9.02 -6.65 7.57
C CYS A 100 -7.67 -6.87 8.25
N ASP A 101 -7.27 -6.00 9.18
CA ASP A 101 -6.00 -6.09 9.92
C ASP A 101 -5.91 -7.32 10.86
N PHE A 102 -7.04 -7.95 11.16
CA PHE A 102 -7.09 -9.19 11.93
C PHE A 102 -6.81 -10.42 11.07
N CYS A 103 -7.55 -10.61 9.98
CA CYS A 103 -7.62 -11.91 9.28
C CYS A 103 -7.41 -11.84 7.76
N GLY A 104 -7.15 -10.66 7.19
CA GLY A 104 -6.90 -10.51 5.75
C GLY A 104 -8.14 -10.58 4.85
N SER A 105 -9.33 -10.86 5.41
CA SER A 105 -10.58 -10.83 4.63
C SER A 105 -10.96 -9.40 4.22
N PRO A 106 -11.82 -9.21 3.20
CA PRO A 106 -12.29 -7.89 2.81
C PRO A 106 -12.82 -7.08 4.00
N GLY A 107 -12.27 -5.88 4.17
CA GLY A 107 -12.52 -4.98 5.29
C GLY A 107 -12.93 -3.60 4.82
N ARG A 108 -13.37 -2.76 5.76
CA ARG A 108 -13.67 -1.35 5.53
C ARG A 108 -13.00 -0.50 6.61
N LEU A 109 -12.28 0.52 6.18
CA LEU A 109 -11.76 1.56 7.07
C LEU A 109 -12.91 2.25 7.81
N SER A 110 -12.81 2.34 9.13
CA SER A 110 -13.81 2.99 9.97
C SER A 110 -13.21 3.43 11.30
N ASP A 111 -13.74 4.52 11.85
CA ASP A 111 -13.44 5.07 13.18
C ASP A 111 -14.54 4.79 14.21
N LYS A 112 -15.60 4.05 13.84
CA LYS A 112 -16.81 3.86 14.66
C LYS A 112 -16.56 3.24 16.03
N ALA A 113 -15.42 2.58 16.23
CA ALA A 113 -15.02 1.98 17.50
C ALA A 113 -14.26 2.96 18.42
N GLY A 114 -14.09 4.22 18.02
CA GLY A 114 -13.31 5.23 18.77
C GLY A 114 -11.84 5.34 18.33
N TRP A 115 -11.41 4.53 17.37
CA TRP A 115 -10.13 4.64 16.68
C TRP A 115 -10.26 4.14 15.24
N TRP A 116 -9.40 4.61 14.35
CA TRP A 116 -9.36 4.16 12.96
C TRP A 116 -8.82 2.74 12.84
N ALA A 117 -9.56 1.85 12.19
CA ALA A 117 -9.11 0.52 11.82
C ALA A 117 -9.82 0.04 10.55
N THR A 118 -9.12 -0.78 9.75
CA THR A 118 -9.75 -1.50 8.63
C THR A 118 -10.08 -2.91 9.05
N ARG A 119 -11.38 -3.20 9.19
CA ARG A 119 -11.87 -4.49 9.69
C ARG A 119 -13.05 -5.01 8.87
N CYS A 120 -13.15 -6.34 8.78
CA CYS A 120 -14.34 -7.00 8.26
C CYS A 120 -15.48 -6.95 9.30
N ASP A 121 -16.70 -7.30 8.90
CA ASP A 121 -17.87 -7.24 9.79
C ASP A 121 -17.75 -8.17 11.01
N LYS A 122 -16.94 -9.23 10.94
CA LYS A 122 -16.66 -10.14 12.07
C LYS A 122 -15.76 -9.51 13.13
N HIS A 123 -14.85 -8.61 12.75
CA HIS A 123 -13.81 -8.07 13.65
C HIS A 123 -14.06 -6.61 14.05
N ARG A 124 -14.94 -5.88 13.35
CA ARG A 124 -15.18 -4.45 13.59
C ARG A 124 -15.71 -4.11 14.99
N GLY A 125 -16.37 -5.06 15.66
CA GLY A 125 -16.94 -4.89 17.00
C GLY A 125 -16.06 -5.41 18.14
N ILE A 126 -14.86 -5.91 17.83
CA ILE A 126 -13.99 -6.52 18.84
C ILE A 126 -13.24 -5.41 19.57
N SER A 127 -13.59 -5.26 20.86
CA SER A 127 -12.94 -4.38 21.82
C SER A 127 -12.28 -5.13 22.97
N ASP A 128 -12.63 -6.42 23.17
CA ASP A 128 -12.01 -7.26 24.19
C ASP A 128 -10.59 -7.64 23.79
N PHE A 129 -9.64 -7.40 24.69
CA PHE A 129 -8.21 -7.55 24.40
C PHE A 129 -7.81 -9.02 24.23
N ASP A 130 -8.30 -9.91 25.10
CA ASP A 130 -7.93 -11.32 25.08
C ASP A 130 -8.52 -12.03 23.84
N GLU A 131 -9.78 -11.71 23.51
CA GLU A 131 -10.40 -12.20 22.27
C GLU A 131 -9.67 -11.65 21.04
N ALA A 132 -9.27 -10.38 21.07
CA ALA A 132 -8.51 -9.79 19.97
C ALA A 132 -7.18 -10.52 19.76
N GLU A 133 -6.43 -10.76 20.84
CA GLU A 133 -5.14 -11.43 20.78
C GLU A 133 -5.29 -12.88 20.31
N ARG A 134 -6.32 -13.61 20.78
CA ARG A 134 -6.61 -14.97 20.33
C ARG A 134 -6.85 -15.05 18.82
N LEU A 135 -7.66 -14.14 18.27
CA LEU A 135 -7.98 -14.12 16.84
C LEU A 135 -6.80 -13.67 15.98
N ARG A 136 -6.00 -12.71 16.46
CA ARG A 136 -4.76 -12.31 15.80
C ARG A 136 -3.75 -13.45 15.79
N THR A 137 -3.54 -14.12 16.93
CA THR A 137 -2.68 -15.30 17.01
C THR A 137 -3.09 -16.37 16.01
N LYS A 138 -4.38 -16.69 15.92
CA LYS A 138 -4.90 -17.64 14.91
C LYS A 138 -4.54 -17.21 13.48
N SER A 139 -4.76 -15.95 13.14
CA SER A 139 -4.47 -15.42 11.80
C SER A 139 -2.96 -15.40 11.51
N ALA A 140 -2.13 -15.16 12.53
CA ALA A 140 -0.67 -15.26 12.41
C ALA A 140 -0.23 -16.72 12.15
N GLU A 141 -0.88 -17.70 12.77
CA GLU A 141 -0.62 -19.12 12.48
C GLU A 141 -1.02 -19.52 11.05
N GLU A 142 -2.13 -18.97 10.55
CA GLU A 142 -2.55 -19.13 9.15
C GLU A 142 -1.52 -18.52 8.19
N PHE A 143 -1.01 -17.33 8.49
CA PHE A 143 0.05 -16.69 7.70
C PHE A 143 1.34 -17.52 7.62
N LEU A 144 1.70 -18.31 8.63
CA LEU A 144 2.91 -19.14 8.55
C LEU A 144 2.87 -20.13 7.38
N LYS A 145 1.68 -20.51 6.92
CA LYS A 145 1.42 -21.40 5.77
C LYS A 145 1.27 -20.64 4.46
N TYR A 146 1.23 -19.31 4.49
CA TYR A 146 1.11 -18.47 3.30
C TYR A 146 2.37 -18.58 2.44
N GLU A 147 2.20 -18.72 1.14
CA GLU A 147 3.24 -18.62 0.12
C GLU A 147 2.89 -17.47 -0.82
N ARG A 148 3.88 -16.88 -1.49
CA ARG A 148 3.63 -15.77 -2.42
C ARG A 148 2.57 -16.16 -3.44
N GLN A 149 1.60 -15.28 -3.63
CA GLN A 149 0.54 -15.41 -4.63
C GLN A 149 0.57 -14.27 -5.63
N GLY A 150 1.39 -13.24 -5.42
CA GLY A 150 1.29 -11.99 -6.16
C GLY A 150 0.16 -11.11 -5.64
N VAL A 151 0.14 -9.86 -6.10
CA VAL A 151 -0.74 -8.80 -5.62
C VAL A 151 -1.87 -8.59 -6.61
N ILE A 152 -3.11 -8.83 -6.20
CA ILE A 152 -4.28 -8.54 -7.04
C ILE A 152 -4.51 -7.02 -7.05
N THR A 153 -4.35 -6.41 -8.22
CA THR A 153 -4.48 -4.97 -8.47
C THR A 153 -5.55 -4.66 -9.52
N GLU A 154 -6.40 -5.64 -9.84
CA GLU A 154 -7.50 -5.50 -10.78
C GLU A 154 -8.33 -4.23 -10.54
N GLY A 155 -8.41 -3.41 -11.59
CA GLY A 155 -9.18 -2.17 -11.56
C GLY A 155 -8.57 -1.03 -10.74
N LEU A 156 -7.36 -1.20 -10.19
CA LEU A 156 -6.65 -0.14 -9.47
C LEU A 156 -5.92 0.80 -10.44
N ILE A 157 -6.06 2.10 -10.18
CA ILE A 157 -5.38 3.17 -10.91
C ILE A 157 -4.73 4.08 -9.87
N TYR A 158 -3.42 4.29 -10.01
CA TYR A 158 -2.74 5.35 -9.30
C TYR A 158 -2.86 6.66 -10.09
N ALA A 159 -3.28 7.73 -9.42
CA ALA A 159 -3.49 9.04 -10.03
C ALA A 159 -2.58 10.09 -9.39
N ASP A 160 -1.69 10.69 -10.17
CA ASP A 160 -0.79 11.77 -9.75
C ASP A 160 -1.24 13.09 -10.36
N ALA A 161 -1.66 14.05 -9.52
CA ALA A 161 -2.02 15.38 -9.97
C ALA A 161 -1.04 16.45 -9.50
N LYS A 162 -0.65 17.33 -10.43
CA LYS A 162 0.31 18.40 -10.18
C LYS A 162 -0.22 19.73 -10.70
N ARG A 163 0.22 20.82 -10.08
CA ARG A 163 -0.10 22.17 -10.52
C ARG A 163 0.38 22.40 -11.96
N SER A 164 -0.46 23.06 -12.76
CA SER A 164 -0.11 23.46 -14.12
C SER A 164 0.69 24.76 -14.14
N GLU A 165 1.58 24.90 -15.12
CA GLU A 165 2.28 26.16 -15.40
C GLU A 165 1.34 27.25 -15.93
N LYS A 166 0.15 26.90 -16.45
CA LYS A 166 -0.87 27.87 -16.91
C LYS A 166 -1.51 28.67 -15.76
N GLY A 167 -1.26 28.27 -14.52
CA GLY A 167 -1.78 28.95 -13.33
C GLY A 167 -3.12 28.38 -12.85
N GLN A 168 -3.81 29.20 -12.06
CA GLN A 168 -4.97 28.76 -11.27
C GLN A 168 -6.10 28.20 -12.13
N GLY A 169 -6.72 27.10 -11.67
CA GLY A 169 -7.81 26.43 -12.38
C GLY A 169 -7.36 25.40 -13.43
N PHE A 170 -6.04 25.21 -13.59
CA PHE A 170 -5.45 24.18 -14.44
C PHE A 170 -4.55 23.25 -13.64
N ALA A 171 -4.52 21.98 -14.04
CA ALA A 171 -3.61 20.99 -13.47
C ALA A 171 -3.14 20.01 -14.56
N CYS A 172 -2.12 19.23 -14.21
CA CYS A 172 -1.72 18.04 -14.92
C CYS A 172 -2.19 16.82 -14.12
N LEU A 173 -2.64 15.78 -14.82
CA LEU A 173 -3.02 14.50 -14.22
C LEU A 173 -2.35 13.37 -15.00
N VAL A 174 -1.67 12.48 -14.29
CA VAL A 174 -1.15 11.24 -14.86
C VAL A 174 -1.85 10.07 -14.19
N LEU A 175 -2.43 9.19 -15.01
CA LEU A 175 -3.07 7.96 -14.59
C LEU A 175 -2.18 6.78 -14.92
N TYR A 176 -1.88 5.97 -13.91
CA TYR A 176 -1.11 4.76 -14.02
C TYR A 176 -2.05 3.59 -13.70
N ALA A 177 -2.58 2.95 -14.74
CA ALA A 177 -3.44 1.79 -14.56
C ALA A 177 -2.57 0.55 -14.32
N LEU A 178 -2.81 -0.12 -13.19
CA LEU A 178 -2.10 -1.33 -12.80
C LEU A 178 -2.64 -2.55 -13.57
N PRO A 179 -1.82 -3.59 -13.78
CA PRO A 179 -2.30 -4.86 -14.32
C PRO A 179 -3.30 -5.52 -13.36
N GLU A 180 -3.97 -6.60 -13.78
CA GLU A 180 -4.88 -7.35 -12.89
C GLU A 180 -4.15 -7.96 -11.69
N ARG A 181 -2.89 -8.35 -11.90
CA ARG A 181 -2.01 -8.89 -10.87
C ARG A 181 -0.57 -8.47 -11.11
N ILE A 182 0.16 -8.23 -10.04
CA ILE A 182 1.62 -8.08 -10.04
C ILE A 182 2.22 -9.28 -9.33
N ASP A 183 2.85 -10.17 -10.09
CA ASP A 183 3.52 -11.36 -9.56
C ASP A 183 4.98 -11.11 -9.20
N ASP A 184 5.65 -10.20 -9.91
CA ASP A 184 7.07 -9.85 -9.79
C ASP A 184 7.33 -8.44 -10.33
N LEU A 185 8.54 -7.92 -10.11
CA LEU A 185 9.05 -6.68 -10.72
C LEU A 185 10.40 -6.89 -11.46
N TYR A 186 10.62 -8.04 -12.11
CA TYR A 186 11.89 -8.29 -12.82
C TYR A 186 12.13 -7.34 -14.00
N ASP A 187 11.06 -6.96 -14.69
CA ASP A 187 11.10 -6.01 -15.81
C ASP A 187 10.90 -4.55 -15.35
N GLY A 188 10.78 -4.30 -14.04
CA GLY A 188 10.43 -3.01 -13.44
C GLY A 188 8.92 -2.74 -13.39
N LEU A 189 8.48 -1.88 -12.47
CA LEU A 189 7.05 -1.56 -12.32
C LEU A 189 6.52 -0.81 -13.54
N MET A 190 7.26 0.18 -14.02
CA MET A 190 6.79 1.10 -15.06
C MET A 190 6.43 0.39 -16.36
N GLU A 191 7.16 -0.67 -16.73
CA GLU A 191 6.89 -1.49 -17.92
C GLU A 191 5.58 -2.29 -17.81
N LYS A 192 5.06 -2.48 -16.59
CA LYS A 192 3.80 -3.20 -16.33
C LYS A 192 2.59 -2.26 -16.29
N LEU A 193 2.77 -0.94 -16.32
CA LEU A 193 1.70 0.04 -16.16
C LEU A 193 1.21 0.59 -17.51
N THR A 194 -0.10 0.82 -17.62
CA THR A 194 -0.64 1.64 -18.72
C THR A 194 -0.73 3.08 -18.26
N VAL A 195 0.06 3.97 -18.87
CA VAL A 195 0.15 5.40 -18.49
C VAL A 195 -0.70 6.26 -19.42
N THR A 196 -1.51 7.15 -18.85
CA THR A 196 -2.29 8.16 -19.58
C THR A 196 -2.06 9.53 -18.98
N GLU A 197 -1.64 10.49 -19.80
CA GLU A 197 -1.28 11.84 -19.36
C GLU A 197 -2.28 12.89 -19.86
N TYR A 198 -2.65 13.80 -18.97
CA TYR A 198 -3.47 14.98 -19.25
C TYR A 198 -2.71 16.21 -18.80
N VAL A 199 -2.20 17.00 -19.76
CA VAL A 199 -1.36 18.17 -19.49
C VAL A 199 -2.18 19.45 -19.58
N ASP A 200 -2.02 20.33 -18.59
CA ASP A 200 -2.59 21.67 -18.52
C ASP A 200 -4.10 21.74 -18.88
N ARG A 201 -4.87 20.86 -18.24
CA ARG A 201 -6.33 20.77 -18.42
C ARG A 201 -7.07 21.52 -17.31
N PRO A 202 -8.27 22.05 -17.61
CA PRO A 202 -9.16 22.57 -16.58
C PRO A 202 -9.40 21.54 -15.47
N VAL A 203 -9.32 21.97 -14.22
CA VAL A 203 -9.47 21.11 -13.04
C VAL A 203 -10.81 20.34 -13.03
N ASP A 204 -11.90 20.97 -13.47
CA ASP A 204 -13.23 20.33 -13.52
C ASP A 204 -13.30 19.21 -14.57
N GLU A 205 -12.52 19.31 -15.66
CA GLU A 205 -12.42 18.26 -16.68
C GLU A 205 -11.70 17.03 -16.10
N LEU A 206 -10.59 17.26 -15.39
CA LEU A 206 -9.82 16.21 -14.73
C LEU A 206 -10.62 15.51 -13.63
N ALA A 207 -11.32 16.28 -12.81
CA ALA A 207 -12.20 15.75 -11.76
C ALA A 207 -13.28 14.84 -12.36
N LYS A 208 -13.86 15.22 -13.51
CA LYS A 208 -14.85 14.42 -14.21
C LYS A 208 -14.27 13.11 -14.76
N ILE A 209 -13.04 13.12 -15.30
CA ILE A 209 -12.36 11.89 -15.74
C ILE A 209 -12.23 10.92 -14.56
N VAL A 210 -11.77 11.40 -13.40
CA VAL A 210 -11.63 10.57 -12.19
C VAL A 210 -13.00 10.07 -11.70
N GLU A 211 -14.03 10.89 -11.74
CA GLU A 211 -15.40 10.49 -11.38
C GLU A 211 -15.95 9.41 -12.31
N ASP A 212 -15.74 9.54 -13.62
CA ASP A 212 -16.22 8.58 -14.61
C ASP A 212 -15.49 7.23 -14.49
N LEU A 213 -14.18 7.23 -14.16
CA LEU A 213 -13.45 6.00 -13.84
C LEU A 213 -14.02 5.31 -12.59
N LYS A 214 -14.34 6.06 -11.53
CA LYS A 214 -15.00 5.52 -10.33
C LYS A 214 -16.37 4.91 -10.65
N LYS A 215 -17.16 5.54 -11.54
CA LYS A 215 -18.45 4.99 -12.01
C LYS A 215 -18.30 3.69 -12.81
N GLN A 216 -17.16 3.50 -13.48
CA GLN A 216 -16.80 2.25 -14.16
C GLN A 216 -16.28 1.17 -13.19
N GLY A 217 -16.30 1.42 -11.88
CA GLY A 217 -15.83 0.47 -10.87
C GLY A 217 -14.33 0.46 -10.67
N LYS A 218 -13.58 1.42 -11.23
CA LYS A 218 -12.15 1.55 -10.98
C LYS A 218 -11.90 2.10 -9.57
N ARG A 219 -10.93 1.52 -8.87
CA ARG A 219 -10.44 2.03 -7.59
C ARG A 219 -9.32 3.02 -7.88
N ILE A 220 -9.45 4.25 -7.39
CA ILE A 220 -8.49 5.32 -7.64
C ILE A 220 -7.73 5.62 -6.36
N ALA A 221 -6.44 5.31 -6.36
CA ALA A 221 -5.52 5.71 -5.31
C ALA A 221 -4.79 6.98 -5.78
N ALA A 222 -5.11 8.13 -5.20
CA ALA A 222 -4.72 9.43 -5.74
C ALA A 222 -3.81 10.21 -4.81
N VAL A 223 -2.83 10.89 -5.40
CA VAL A 223 -1.98 11.87 -4.72
C VAL A 223 -2.03 13.21 -5.47
N GLY A 224 -1.70 14.27 -4.74
CA GLY A 224 -1.51 15.59 -5.32
C GLY A 224 -0.33 16.31 -4.68
N ASP A 225 0.25 17.26 -5.39
CA ASP A 225 1.36 18.10 -4.92
C ASP A 225 1.01 19.06 -3.76
N GLY A 226 -0.19 18.95 -3.19
CA GLY A 226 -0.69 19.79 -2.11
C GLY A 226 -1.23 21.14 -2.56
N SER A 227 -1.27 21.44 -3.86
CA SER A 227 -2.01 22.58 -4.39
C SER A 227 -3.53 22.36 -4.33
N GLU A 228 -4.30 23.45 -4.34
CA GLU A 228 -5.76 23.36 -4.41
C GLU A 228 -6.24 22.73 -5.72
N ASP A 229 -5.56 23.06 -6.82
CA ASP A 229 -5.88 22.56 -8.16
C ASP A 229 -5.64 21.04 -8.27
N SER A 230 -4.54 20.52 -7.72
CA SER A 230 -4.26 19.07 -7.75
C SER A 230 -5.26 18.27 -6.90
N ARG A 231 -5.61 18.76 -5.70
CA ARG A 231 -6.65 18.13 -4.84
C ARG A 231 -7.98 18.04 -5.56
N LYS A 232 -8.42 19.14 -6.19
CA LYS A 232 -9.67 19.18 -6.94
C LYS A 232 -9.63 18.26 -8.17
N ALA A 233 -8.50 18.22 -8.89
CA ALA A 233 -8.34 17.39 -10.09
C ALA A 233 -8.53 15.89 -9.79
N VAL A 234 -8.12 15.42 -8.62
CA VAL A 234 -8.32 14.02 -8.19
C VAL A 234 -9.65 13.78 -7.45
N GLY A 235 -10.48 14.82 -7.34
CA GLY A 235 -11.75 14.77 -6.61
C GLY A 235 -11.58 14.57 -5.11
N SER A 236 -10.42 14.94 -4.54
CA SER A 236 -10.25 15.01 -3.08
C SER A 236 -11.06 16.19 -2.55
N LYS A 237 -11.82 15.95 -1.47
CA LYS A 237 -12.53 17.00 -0.71
C LYS A 237 -11.69 17.57 0.43
N TRP A 238 -10.47 17.08 0.60
CA TRP A 238 -9.52 17.41 1.68
C TRP A 238 -8.20 17.89 1.08
#